data_AF-X0X452-F1
#
_entry.id   AF-X0X452-F1
#
_cell.length_a   1.000
_cell.length_b   1.000
_cell.length_c   1.000
_cell.angle_alpha   90.00
_cell.angle_beta   90.00
_cell.angle_gamma   90.00
#
_symmetry.space_group_name_H-M   'P 1'
#
loop_
_entity.id
_entity.type
_entity.pdbx_description
1 polymer ?
#
loop_
_entity_poly.entity_id
_entity_poly.type
_entity_poly.pdbx_seq_one_letter_code
_entity_poly.pdbx_strand_id
1 'polypeptide(L)'
;FHSQQLVSSITRRGHEIITQSRDKIEMCGYKVIYGDTDSLFVLLGPSHDSQSAQLIGQRLMKDLNTWWTETLADTYDIDCHLEVEFETHYTRFLMPTIRGMQTGSKKRYAGLITGSNGEHRLIVKGLEAARSDWTPLARKFQRELYRRVFLNLPFDSFVRDTAEALQSGKLDASLVYRKRLRRRLDEYQRNVPPHVQAARKLALHGNWIRYVITCNGPEPVDALESAPDYQHYLEKQLAPA
;
A
#
# COMPACT_ATOMS: atom_id res chain seq x y z
N PHE A 1 -2.44 -29.91 17.51
CA PHE A 1 -1.29 -29.01 17.75
C PHE A 1 -1.65 -27.54 17.96
N HIS A 2 -2.90 -27.18 18.31
CA HIS A 2 -3.25 -25.78 18.60
C HIS A 2 -2.92 -25.45 20.07
N SER A 3 -1.95 -24.59 20.30
CA SER A 3 -1.62 -24.03 21.62
C SER A 3 -1.46 -22.52 21.51
N GLN A 4 -2.25 -21.77 22.29
CA GLN A 4 -2.15 -20.31 22.34
C GLN A 4 -0.77 -19.85 22.83
N GLN A 5 -0.15 -20.61 23.75
CA GLN A 5 1.18 -20.30 24.27
C GLN A 5 2.23 -20.31 23.15
N LEU A 6 2.22 -21.32 22.28
CA LEU A 6 3.16 -21.44 21.16
C LEU A 6 3.05 -20.24 20.20
N VAL A 7 1.82 -19.86 19.84
CA VAL A 7 1.56 -18.70 18.98
C VAL A 7 2.01 -17.39 19.65
N SER A 8 1.70 -17.23 20.94
CA SER A 8 2.08 -16.02 21.69
C SER A 8 3.60 -15.87 21.84
N SER A 9 4.32 -16.97 22.04
CA SER A 9 5.79 -16.94 22.19
C SER A 9 6.46 -16.49 20.90
N ILE A 10 6.00 -16.99 19.74
CA ILE A 10 6.53 -16.60 18.43
C ILE A 10 6.25 -15.10 18.19
N THR A 11 5.00 -14.68 18.35
CA THR A 11 4.61 -13.29 18.07
C THR A 11 5.27 -12.29 19.02
N ARG A 12 5.35 -12.58 20.32
CA ARG A 12 6.02 -11.70 21.28
C ARG A 12 7.51 -11.57 20.98
N ARG A 13 8.19 -12.68 20.68
CA ARG A 13 9.59 -12.66 20.30
C ARG A 13 9.83 -11.86 19.02
N GLY A 14 8.94 -11.95 18.02
CA GLY A 14 9.01 -11.10 16.83
C GLY A 14 8.96 -9.61 17.14
N HIS A 15 8.07 -9.18 18.06
CA HIS A 15 8.01 -7.78 18.50
C HIS A 15 9.28 -7.32 19.23
N GLU A 16 9.88 -8.20 20.04
CA GLU A 16 11.14 -7.92 20.71
C GLU A 16 12.27 -7.76 19.68
N ILE A 17 12.38 -8.68 18.71
CA ILE A 17 13.40 -8.66 17.65
C ILE A 17 13.32 -7.36 16.84
N ILE A 18 12.13 -6.97 16.37
CA ILE A 18 12.01 -5.75 15.56
C ILE A 18 12.32 -4.48 16.37
N THR A 19 11.96 -4.45 17.66
CA THR A 19 12.22 -3.31 18.55
C THR A 19 13.72 -3.17 18.82
N GLN A 20 14.39 -4.26 19.18
CA GLN A 20 15.83 -4.20 19.47
C GLN A 20 16.66 -3.95 18.21
N SER A 21 16.25 -4.51 17.06
CA SER A 21 16.90 -4.23 15.78
C SER A 21 16.79 -2.75 15.41
N ARG A 22 15.62 -2.12 15.64
CA ARG A 22 15.45 -0.67 15.50
C ARG A 22 16.44 0.07 16.39
N ASP A 23 16.47 -0.24 17.68
CA ASP A 23 17.29 0.47 18.66
C ASP A 23 18.78 0.37 18.29
N LYS A 24 19.22 -0.81 17.81
CA LYS A 24 20.59 -1.02 17.32
C LYS A 24 20.90 -0.15 16.10
N ILE A 25 20.00 -0.03 15.14
CA ILE A 25 20.16 0.87 13.97
C ILE A 25 20.25 2.33 14.42
N GLU A 26 19.42 2.74 15.38
CA GLU A 26 19.41 4.11 15.91
C GLU A 26 20.70 4.44 16.67
N MET A 27 21.27 3.48 17.41
CA MET A 27 22.59 3.63 18.03
C MET A 27 23.72 3.80 17.01
N CYS A 28 23.57 3.26 15.79
CA CYS A 28 24.50 3.50 14.68
C CYS A 28 24.35 4.89 14.05
N GLY A 29 23.46 5.75 14.57
CA GLY A 29 23.24 7.13 14.11
C GLY A 29 22.21 7.26 12.98
N TYR A 30 21.47 6.21 12.65
CA TYR A 30 20.47 6.23 11.60
C TYR A 30 19.06 6.32 12.16
N LYS A 31 18.19 7.11 11.53
CA LYS A 31 16.80 7.23 11.97
C LYS A 31 15.94 6.13 11.35
N VAL A 32 15.22 5.37 12.18
CA VAL A 32 14.20 4.43 11.70
C VAL A 32 12.86 5.15 11.63
N ILE A 33 12.22 5.15 10.45
CA ILE A 33 10.98 5.91 10.21
C ILE A 33 9.72 5.04 10.18
N TYR A 34 9.87 3.74 10.00
CA TYR A 34 8.76 2.79 9.96
C TYR A 34 9.25 1.36 10.22
N GLY A 35 8.34 0.51 10.70
CA GLY A 35 8.58 -0.93 10.82
C GLY A 35 7.27 -1.71 10.73
N ASP A 36 7.31 -2.87 10.08
CA ASP A 36 6.16 -3.77 9.92
C ASP A 36 6.59 -5.22 10.04
N THR A 37 6.20 -5.84 11.16
CA THR A 37 6.37 -7.26 11.50
C THR A 37 7.84 -7.73 11.57
N ASP A 38 8.52 -7.72 10.45
CA ASP A 38 9.89 -8.21 10.21
C ASP A 38 10.74 -7.21 9.40
N SER A 39 10.17 -6.07 9.00
CA SER A 39 10.85 -5.06 8.17
C SER A 39 11.07 -3.74 8.93
N LEU A 40 12.20 -3.08 8.67
CA LEU A 40 12.54 -1.76 9.20
C LEU A 40 12.94 -0.82 8.05
N PHE A 41 12.49 0.44 8.14
CA PHE A 41 12.74 1.46 7.13
C PHE A 41 13.66 2.53 7.71
N VAL A 42 14.85 2.64 7.12
CA VAL A 42 15.92 3.52 7.59
C VAL A 42 16.00 4.75 6.71
N LEU A 43 15.95 5.93 7.33
CA LEU A 43 16.12 7.21 6.66
C LEU A 43 17.59 7.63 6.69
N LEU A 44 18.21 7.67 5.50
CA LEU A 44 19.61 8.07 5.34
C LEU A 44 19.78 9.60 5.24
N GLY A 45 18.78 10.32 4.72
CA GLY A 45 18.87 11.75 4.47
C GLY A 45 19.38 12.08 3.05
N PRO A 46 19.47 13.38 2.70
CA PRO A 46 19.68 13.84 1.31
C PRO A 46 21.13 13.71 0.81
N SER A 47 22.09 13.44 1.70
CA SER A 47 23.53 13.42 1.39
C SER A 47 24.04 12.09 0.82
N HIS A 48 23.16 11.13 0.56
CA HIS A 48 23.52 9.80 0.09
C HIS A 48 23.01 9.56 -1.33
N ASP A 49 23.95 9.21 -2.22
CA ASP A 49 23.63 8.67 -3.54
C ASP A 49 23.23 7.18 -3.46
N SER A 50 22.80 6.61 -4.58
CA SER A 50 22.38 5.20 -4.64
C SER A 50 23.50 4.23 -4.25
N GLN A 51 24.76 4.52 -4.57
CA GLN A 51 25.88 3.62 -4.28
C GLN A 51 26.21 3.63 -2.78
N SER A 52 26.31 4.80 -2.16
CA SER A 52 26.53 4.92 -0.72
C SER A 52 25.37 4.36 0.07
N ALA A 53 24.12 4.55 -0.37
CA ALA A 53 22.95 3.96 0.28
C ALA A 53 22.99 2.42 0.27
N GLN A 54 23.39 1.80 -0.85
CA GLN A 54 23.57 0.36 -0.96
C GLN A 54 24.63 -0.16 0.02
N LEU A 55 25.79 0.51 0.08
CA LEU A 55 26.88 0.14 0.98
C LEU A 55 26.47 0.27 2.46
N ILE A 56 25.76 1.34 2.81
CA ILE A 56 25.22 1.51 4.16
C ILE A 56 24.23 0.40 4.50
N GLY A 57 23.32 0.07 3.58
CA GLY A 57 22.35 -1.01 3.77
C GLY A 57 23.01 -2.37 4.02
N GLN A 58 24.00 -2.73 3.19
CA GLN A 58 24.78 -3.96 3.36
C GLN A 58 25.56 -3.98 4.68
N ARG A 59 26.12 -2.85 5.08
CA ARG A 59 26.83 -2.73 6.37
C ARG A 59 25.87 -2.92 7.54
N LEU A 60 24.74 -2.21 7.57
CA LEU A 60 23.74 -2.33 8.63
C LEU A 60 23.20 -3.76 8.74
N MET A 61 22.95 -4.42 7.60
CA MET A 61 22.56 -5.83 7.54
C MET A 61 23.60 -6.73 8.22
N LYS A 62 24.89 -6.59 7.83
CA LYS A 62 25.98 -7.39 8.41
C LYS A 62 26.16 -7.13 9.91
N ASP A 63 26.11 -5.88 10.32
CA ASP A 63 26.27 -5.47 11.71
C ASP A 63 25.13 -6.01 12.59
N LEU A 64 23.88 -5.99 12.09
CA LEU A 64 22.72 -6.56 12.78
C LEU A 64 22.79 -8.07 12.92
N ASN A 65 23.18 -8.79 11.85
CA ASN A 65 23.28 -10.25 11.89
C ASN A 65 24.39 -10.71 12.85
N THR A 66 25.54 -10.03 12.84
CA THR A 66 26.61 -10.26 13.81
C THR A 66 26.11 -10.01 15.24
N TRP A 67 25.48 -8.86 15.47
CA TRP A 67 24.98 -8.48 16.78
C TRP A 67 23.92 -9.45 17.33
N TRP A 68 22.99 -9.94 16.49
CA TRP A 68 22.01 -10.95 16.91
C TRP A 68 22.67 -12.28 17.25
N THR A 69 23.68 -12.69 16.49
CA THR A 69 24.43 -13.92 16.75
C THR A 69 25.11 -13.85 18.13
N GLU A 70 25.82 -12.77 18.40
CA GLU A 70 26.48 -12.54 19.70
C GLU A 70 25.45 -12.44 20.83
N THR A 71 24.38 -11.66 20.65
CA THR A 71 23.37 -11.44 21.69
C THR A 71 22.67 -12.73 22.10
N LEU A 72 22.33 -13.60 21.14
CA LEU A 72 21.65 -14.86 21.44
C LEU A 72 22.58 -15.88 22.10
N ALA A 73 23.84 -15.95 21.67
CA ALA A 73 24.86 -16.77 22.31
C ALA A 73 25.10 -16.31 23.77
N ASP A 74 25.36 -15.02 23.98
CA ASP A 74 25.71 -14.48 25.30
C ASP A 74 24.55 -14.49 26.30
N THR A 75 23.32 -14.23 25.84
CA THR A 75 22.16 -14.06 26.73
C THR A 75 21.44 -15.38 27.01
N TYR A 76 21.42 -16.29 26.04
CA TYR A 76 20.57 -17.48 26.09
C TYR A 76 21.30 -18.79 25.80
N ASP A 77 22.59 -18.75 25.41
CA ASP A 77 23.37 -19.93 25.00
C ASP A 77 22.66 -20.73 23.88
N ILE A 78 22.19 -20.01 22.84
CA ILE A 78 21.53 -20.61 21.68
C ILE A 78 22.15 -20.17 20.36
N ASP A 79 22.08 -21.07 19.38
CA ASP A 79 22.43 -20.77 17.99
C ASP A 79 21.44 -19.75 17.38
N CYS A 80 22.00 -18.77 16.66
CA CYS A 80 21.21 -17.77 15.96
C CYS A 80 20.80 -18.28 14.57
N HIS A 81 19.49 -18.30 14.34
CA HIS A 81 18.89 -18.53 13.02
C HIS A 81 18.16 -17.29 12.49
N LEU A 82 18.40 -16.13 13.10
CA LEU A 82 17.88 -14.87 12.60
C LEU A 82 18.75 -14.39 11.45
N GLU A 83 18.11 -14.01 10.35
CA GLU A 83 18.76 -13.44 9.18
C GLU A 83 18.01 -12.20 8.75
N VAL A 84 18.68 -11.06 8.86
CA VAL A 84 18.25 -9.79 8.29
C VAL A 84 18.85 -9.68 6.90
N GLU A 85 18.03 -9.30 5.94
CA GLU A 85 18.44 -9.03 4.57
C GLU A 85 18.29 -7.55 4.23
N PHE A 86 19.22 -7.02 3.43
CA PHE A 86 19.03 -5.73 2.78
C PHE A 86 18.17 -5.88 1.53
N GLU A 87 16.89 -5.49 1.61
CA GLU A 87 15.93 -5.74 0.54
C GLU A 87 15.91 -4.65 -0.55
N THR A 88 15.81 -3.37 -0.18
CA THR A 88 15.53 -2.29 -1.15
C THR A 88 16.01 -0.93 -0.69
N HIS A 89 16.63 -0.17 -1.62
CA HIS A 89 16.83 1.26 -1.50
C HIS A 89 15.74 2.04 -2.26
N TYR A 90 14.95 2.83 -1.54
CA TYR A 90 13.98 3.76 -2.13
C TYR A 90 14.62 5.15 -2.28
N THR A 91 14.79 5.62 -3.51
CA THR A 91 15.34 6.97 -3.80
C THR A 91 14.35 8.08 -3.44
N ARG A 92 13.06 7.77 -3.48
CA ARG A 92 11.97 8.61 -2.97
C ARG A 92 11.01 7.73 -2.21
N PHE A 93 10.49 8.24 -1.09
CA PHE A 93 9.58 7.49 -0.25
C PHE A 93 8.51 8.39 0.33
N LEU A 94 7.27 7.90 0.37
CA LEU A 94 6.13 8.55 0.98
C LEU A 94 5.38 7.56 1.84
N MET A 95 5.25 7.90 3.12
CA MET A 95 4.32 7.26 4.03
C MET A 95 3.24 8.28 4.41
N PRO A 96 2.01 8.13 3.89
CA PRO A 96 0.94 9.05 4.22
C PRO A 96 0.53 8.93 5.69
N THR A 97 0.00 10.03 6.22
CA THR A 97 -0.70 10.01 7.49
C THR A 97 -2.09 9.39 7.33
N ILE A 98 -2.67 8.92 8.44
CA ILE A 98 -4.06 8.51 8.45
C ILE A 98 -4.91 9.77 8.19
N ARG A 99 -5.92 9.67 7.31
CA ARG A 99 -6.79 10.81 6.97
C ARG A 99 -7.35 11.45 8.25
N GLY A 100 -7.10 12.74 8.42
CA GLY A 100 -7.56 13.51 9.58
C GLY A 100 -6.72 13.34 10.86
N MET A 101 -5.61 12.62 10.82
CA MET A 101 -4.71 12.44 11.97
C MET A 101 -3.25 12.69 11.58
N GLN A 102 -2.43 13.09 12.54
CA GLN A 102 -0.96 13.24 12.35
C GLN A 102 -0.23 11.89 12.43
N THR A 103 -0.92 10.83 12.86
CA THR A 103 -0.33 9.49 12.97
C THR A 103 -0.10 8.89 11.58
N GLY A 104 1.11 8.35 11.35
CA GLY A 104 1.46 7.64 10.11
C GLY A 104 0.57 6.43 9.86
N SER A 105 0.19 6.20 8.60
CA SER A 105 -0.58 5.03 8.23
C SER A 105 0.30 3.78 8.24
N LYS A 106 -0.08 2.77 9.02
CA LYS A 106 0.53 1.44 8.93
C LYS A 106 0.14 0.77 7.60
N LYS A 107 1.05 -0.02 7.03
CA LYS A 107 0.89 -0.84 5.81
C LYS A 107 0.51 -0.08 4.55
N ARG A 108 0.69 1.25 4.51
CA ARG A 108 0.36 2.09 3.36
C ARG A 108 1.54 2.99 3.05
N TYR A 109 2.19 2.79 1.91
CA TYR A 109 3.32 3.60 1.46
C TYR A 109 3.51 3.50 -0.05
N ALA A 110 4.23 4.48 -0.60
CA ALA A 110 4.72 4.48 -1.96
C ALA A 110 6.22 4.80 -1.96
N GLY A 111 6.97 4.19 -2.87
CA GLY A 111 8.40 4.46 -3.01
C GLY A 111 8.85 4.33 -4.46
N LEU A 112 9.87 5.07 -4.83
CA LEU A 112 10.53 4.99 -6.12
C LEU A 112 11.85 4.25 -5.96
N ILE A 113 12.11 3.27 -6.81
CA ILE A 113 13.40 2.60 -6.96
C ILE A 113 13.98 3.08 -8.28
N THR A 114 15.27 3.43 -8.29
CA THR A 114 16.01 3.77 -9.50
C THR A 114 17.04 2.69 -9.77
N GLY A 115 16.93 2.01 -10.90
CA GLY A 115 17.88 1.00 -11.36
C GLY A 115 19.20 1.59 -11.83
N SER A 116 20.21 0.74 -12.02
CA SER A 116 21.55 1.14 -12.50
C SER A 116 21.54 1.72 -13.92
N ASN A 117 20.56 1.34 -14.74
CA ASN A 117 20.31 1.87 -16.08
C ASN A 117 19.49 3.17 -16.09
N GLY A 118 19.14 3.71 -14.92
CA GLY A 118 18.27 4.89 -14.79
C GLY A 118 16.77 4.59 -14.89
N GLU A 119 16.35 3.33 -15.02
CA GLU A 119 14.93 2.99 -15.02
C GLU A 119 14.29 3.22 -13.66
N HIS A 120 13.10 3.81 -13.67
CA HIS A 120 12.35 4.11 -12.46
C HIS A 120 11.20 3.12 -12.27
N ARG A 121 11.15 2.51 -11.09
CA ARG A 121 10.09 1.58 -10.69
C ARG A 121 9.35 2.13 -9.47
N LEU A 122 8.06 2.42 -9.65
CA LEU A 122 7.16 2.83 -8.57
C LEU A 122 6.63 1.60 -7.83
N ILE A 123 6.88 1.54 -6.52
CA ILE A 123 6.30 0.58 -5.60
C ILE A 123 5.15 1.26 -4.85
N VAL A 124 4.00 0.59 -4.78
CA VAL A 124 2.84 1.05 -4.03
C VAL A 124 2.31 -0.11 -3.19
N LYS A 125 2.16 0.11 -1.88
CA LYS A 125 1.70 -0.89 -0.91
C LYS A 125 0.54 -0.33 -0.10
N GLY A 126 -0.57 -1.08 -0.04
CA GLY A 126 -1.77 -0.74 0.73
C GLY A 126 -2.56 0.52 0.31
N LEU A 127 -2.02 1.34 -0.59
CA LEU A 127 -2.72 2.49 -1.17
C LEU A 127 -3.70 2.06 -2.25
N GLU A 128 -4.59 2.98 -2.61
CA GLU A 128 -5.68 2.83 -3.56
C GLU A 128 -5.21 2.16 -4.87
N ALA A 129 -4.04 2.54 -5.39
CA ALA A 129 -3.47 1.98 -6.61
C ALA A 129 -3.06 0.50 -6.54
N ALA A 130 -2.83 -0.02 -5.34
CA ALA A 130 -2.51 -1.42 -5.09
C ALA A 130 -3.77 -2.26 -4.78
N ARG A 131 -4.93 -1.62 -4.62
CA ARG A 131 -6.17 -2.29 -4.21
C ARG A 131 -7.04 -2.64 -5.42
N SER A 132 -7.50 -3.89 -5.46
CA SER A 132 -8.34 -4.39 -6.56
C SER A 132 -9.81 -3.97 -6.48
N ASP A 133 -10.25 -3.48 -5.32
CA ASP A 133 -11.60 -2.96 -5.10
C ASP A 133 -11.75 -1.48 -5.47
N TRP A 134 -10.67 -0.83 -5.91
CA TRP A 134 -10.66 0.53 -6.47
C TRP A 134 -10.73 0.50 -7.99
N THR A 135 -11.27 1.56 -8.58
CA THR A 135 -11.45 1.67 -10.03
C THR A 135 -10.11 1.76 -10.77
N PRO A 136 -10.04 1.31 -12.04
CA PRO A 136 -8.89 1.59 -12.90
C PRO A 136 -8.54 3.08 -12.98
N LEU A 137 -9.55 3.98 -12.92
CA LEU A 137 -9.37 5.42 -12.85
C LEU A 137 -8.46 5.82 -11.68
N ALA A 138 -8.88 5.54 -10.44
CA ALA A 138 -8.12 5.90 -9.24
C ALA A 138 -6.73 5.26 -9.24
N ARG A 139 -6.64 4.00 -9.66
CA ARG A 139 -5.38 3.26 -9.64
C ARG A 139 -4.35 3.81 -10.63
N LYS A 140 -4.79 4.20 -11.82
CA LYS A 140 -3.93 4.83 -12.84
C LYS A 140 -3.56 6.25 -12.42
N PHE A 141 -4.54 7.02 -11.96
CA PHE A 141 -4.36 8.39 -11.49
C PHE A 141 -3.31 8.48 -10.38
N GLN A 142 -3.47 7.72 -9.28
CA GLN A 142 -2.53 7.77 -8.15
C GLN A 142 -1.11 7.32 -8.54
N ARG A 143 -0.97 6.31 -9.42
CA ARG A 143 0.35 5.86 -9.91
C ARG A 143 1.04 6.96 -10.72
N GLU A 144 0.32 7.59 -11.62
CA GLU A 144 0.88 8.66 -12.45
C GLU A 144 1.18 9.91 -11.63
N LEU A 145 0.30 10.28 -10.69
CA LEU A 145 0.54 11.38 -9.77
C LEU A 145 1.80 11.15 -8.93
N TYR A 146 1.94 9.97 -8.31
CA TYR A 146 3.16 9.65 -7.56
C TYR A 146 4.41 9.58 -8.42
N ARG A 147 4.31 9.05 -9.65
CA ARG A 147 5.43 9.10 -10.60
C ARG A 147 5.87 10.55 -10.82
N ARG A 148 4.93 11.45 -11.12
CA ARG A 148 5.24 12.87 -11.34
C ARG A 148 5.85 13.53 -10.11
N VAL A 149 5.22 13.36 -8.94
CA VAL A 149 5.72 13.94 -7.68
C VAL A 149 7.10 13.41 -7.32
N PHE A 150 7.34 12.10 -7.44
CA PHE A 150 8.65 11.53 -7.11
C PHE A 150 9.75 11.94 -8.09
N LEU A 151 9.41 12.12 -9.37
CA LEU A 151 10.33 12.60 -10.40
C LEU A 151 10.39 14.14 -10.51
N ASN A 152 9.74 14.87 -9.60
CA ASN A 152 9.64 16.34 -9.62
C ASN A 152 9.11 16.90 -10.95
N LEU A 153 8.20 16.19 -11.60
CA LEU A 153 7.53 16.63 -12.83
C LEU A 153 6.28 17.46 -12.50
N PRO A 154 5.88 18.41 -13.39
CA PRO A 154 4.61 19.12 -13.24
C PRO A 154 3.41 18.16 -13.21
N PHE A 155 2.51 18.37 -12.25
CA PHE A 155 1.32 17.53 -12.06
C PHE A 155 0.00 18.31 -12.00
N ASP A 156 0.02 19.64 -11.83
CA ASP A 156 -1.19 20.45 -11.71
C ASP A 156 -2.12 20.35 -12.92
N SER A 157 -1.56 20.45 -14.13
CA SER A 157 -2.33 20.26 -15.38
C SER A 157 -2.86 18.84 -15.46
N PHE A 158 -2.02 17.83 -15.18
CA PHE A 158 -2.45 16.43 -15.17
C PHE A 158 -3.66 16.19 -14.25
N VAL A 159 -3.69 16.78 -13.05
CA VAL A 159 -4.82 16.68 -12.13
C VAL A 159 -6.07 17.33 -12.70
N ARG A 160 -5.97 18.58 -13.18
CA ARG A 160 -7.11 19.30 -13.78
C ARG A 160 -7.65 18.61 -15.03
N ASP A 161 -6.77 18.27 -15.96
CA ASP A 161 -7.11 17.63 -17.23
C ASP A 161 -7.78 16.27 -16.98
N THR A 162 -7.34 15.52 -15.96
CA THR A 162 -7.98 14.25 -15.58
C THR A 162 -9.39 14.48 -15.02
N ALA A 163 -9.58 15.51 -14.19
CA ALA A 163 -10.90 15.85 -13.66
C ALA A 163 -11.88 16.31 -14.76
N GLU A 164 -11.42 17.13 -15.70
CA GLU A 164 -12.19 17.57 -16.86
C GLU A 164 -12.52 16.41 -17.81
N ALA A 165 -11.56 15.52 -18.06
CA ALA A 165 -11.77 14.31 -18.86
C ALA A 165 -12.78 13.36 -18.20
N LEU A 166 -12.78 13.26 -16.87
CA LEU A 166 -13.79 12.51 -16.13
C LEU A 166 -15.18 13.14 -16.29
N GLN A 167 -15.31 14.45 -16.03
CA GLN A 167 -16.61 15.15 -16.13
C GLN A 167 -17.19 15.17 -17.54
N SER A 168 -16.34 15.09 -18.57
CA SER A 168 -16.75 15.01 -19.98
C SER A 168 -17.01 13.58 -20.47
N GLY A 169 -16.99 12.57 -19.59
CA GLY A 169 -17.27 11.16 -19.94
C GLY A 169 -16.17 10.46 -20.74
N LYS A 170 -15.00 11.09 -20.93
CA LYS A 170 -13.89 10.50 -21.69
C LYS A 170 -13.24 9.31 -20.97
N LEU A 171 -13.51 9.15 -19.67
CA LEU A 171 -12.88 8.14 -18.81
C LEU A 171 -13.83 7.02 -18.36
N ASP A 172 -15.02 6.89 -18.96
CA ASP A 172 -16.07 5.96 -18.57
C ASP A 172 -15.61 4.50 -18.48
N ALA A 173 -14.79 4.06 -19.44
CA ALA A 173 -14.21 2.72 -19.45
C ALA A 173 -13.36 2.40 -18.21
N SER A 174 -12.92 3.41 -17.45
CA SER A 174 -12.10 3.28 -16.25
C SER A 174 -12.89 3.38 -14.94
N LEU A 175 -14.22 3.50 -14.99
CA LEU A 175 -15.10 3.72 -13.82
C LEU A 175 -15.61 2.44 -13.15
N VAL A 176 -15.30 1.28 -13.72
CA VAL A 176 -15.82 -0.01 -13.25
C VAL A 176 -15.17 -0.43 -11.93
N TYR A 177 -16.00 -0.63 -10.91
CA TYR A 177 -15.63 -1.35 -9.69
C TYR A 177 -15.71 -2.85 -9.93
N ARG A 178 -14.87 -3.61 -9.22
CA ARG A 178 -14.94 -5.08 -9.18
C ARG A 178 -14.86 -5.54 -7.74
N LYS A 179 -15.85 -6.31 -7.30
CA LYS A 179 -15.91 -6.77 -5.89
C LYS A 179 -16.42 -8.20 -5.78
N ARG A 180 -15.84 -8.94 -4.83
CA ARG A 180 -16.25 -10.30 -4.49
C ARG A 180 -17.46 -10.27 -3.56
N LEU A 181 -18.49 -11.04 -3.88
CA LEU A 181 -19.57 -11.38 -2.97
C LEU A 181 -19.06 -12.45 -2.00
N ARG A 182 -19.01 -12.13 -0.72
CA ARG A 182 -18.45 -13.03 0.32
C ARG A 182 -19.50 -13.95 0.93
N ARG A 183 -20.77 -13.63 0.71
CA ARG A 183 -21.95 -14.31 1.22
C ARG A 183 -22.98 -14.38 0.08
N ARG A 184 -24.01 -15.21 0.26
CA ARG A 184 -25.13 -15.26 -0.69
C ARG A 184 -25.94 -13.95 -0.61
N LEU A 185 -26.64 -13.59 -1.69
CA LEU A 185 -27.33 -12.30 -1.82
C LEU A 185 -28.46 -12.09 -0.79
N ASP A 186 -29.09 -13.17 -0.36
CA ASP A 186 -30.15 -13.26 0.64
C ASP A 186 -29.64 -13.08 2.08
N GLU A 187 -28.37 -13.41 2.34
CA GLU A 187 -27.74 -13.19 3.65
C GLU A 187 -27.47 -11.71 3.95
N TYR A 188 -27.52 -10.83 2.94
CA TYR A 188 -27.36 -9.38 3.10
C TYR A 188 -28.69 -8.71 3.47
N GLN A 189 -29.08 -8.83 4.73
CA GLN A 189 -30.38 -8.31 5.20
C GLN A 189 -30.35 -6.84 5.64
N ARG A 190 -29.22 -6.34 6.17
CA ARG A 190 -29.07 -4.97 6.69
C ARG A 190 -27.85 -4.29 6.07
N ASN A 191 -27.94 -2.98 5.83
CA ASN A 191 -26.87 -2.16 5.25
C ASN A 191 -26.32 -2.76 3.94
N VAL A 192 -27.19 -2.92 2.95
CA VAL A 192 -26.87 -3.57 1.67
C VAL A 192 -25.79 -2.77 0.94
N PRO A 193 -24.57 -3.31 0.80
CA PRO A 193 -23.47 -2.56 0.17
C PRO A 193 -23.68 -2.35 -1.33
N PRO A 194 -23.02 -1.36 -1.96
CA PRO A 194 -23.27 -1.02 -3.37
C PRO A 194 -23.11 -2.19 -4.36
N HIS A 195 -22.03 -2.96 -4.23
CA HIS A 195 -21.82 -4.17 -5.04
C HIS A 195 -22.93 -5.23 -4.90
N VAL A 196 -23.57 -5.34 -3.73
CA VAL A 196 -24.69 -6.27 -3.52
C VAL A 196 -25.97 -5.71 -4.15
N GLN A 197 -26.21 -4.40 -4.07
CA GLN A 197 -27.33 -3.75 -4.75
C GLN A 197 -27.24 -3.94 -6.27
N ALA A 198 -26.06 -3.72 -6.87
CA ALA A 198 -25.83 -4.00 -8.29
C ALA A 198 -26.03 -5.49 -8.64
N ALA A 199 -25.52 -6.41 -7.81
CA ALA A 199 -25.67 -7.85 -8.07
C ALA A 199 -27.13 -8.32 -8.01
N ARG A 200 -27.97 -7.70 -7.17
CA ARG A 200 -29.42 -8.00 -7.10
C ARG A 200 -30.14 -7.66 -8.40
N LYS A 201 -29.73 -6.60 -9.10
CA LYS A 201 -30.32 -6.21 -10.39
C LYS A 201 -30.14 -7.29 -11.48
N LEU A 202 -29.10 -8.12 -11.39
CA LEU A 202 -28.86 -9.24 -12.32
C LEU A 202 -29.36 -10.61 -11.82
N ALA A 203 -29.92 -10.70 -10.60
CA ALA A 203 -30.13 -11.98 -9.92
C ALA A 203 -28.86 -12.87 -9.95
N LEU A 204 -27.69 -12.27 -9.75
CA LEU A 204 -26.40 -12.89 -10.04
C LEU A 204 -26.14 -14.13 -9.16
N HIS A 205 -25.76 -15.26 -9.78
CA HIS A 205 -25.35 -16.49 -9.10
C HIS A 205 -23.82 -16.65 -8.94
N GLY A 206 -23.04 -15.68 -9.43
CA GLY A 206 -21.57 -15.68 -9.38
C GLY A 206 -20.98 -15.04 -8.12
N ASN A 207 -19.68 -15.28 -7.88
CA ASN A 207 -18.97 -14.76 -6.71
C ASN A 207 -18.36 -13.36 -6.90
N TRP A 208 -18.44 -12.79 -8.10
CA TRP A 208 -17.85 -11.49 -8.44
C TRP A 208 -18.84 -10.65 -9.23
N ILE A 209 -18.89 -9.36 -8.93
CA ILE A 209 -19.71 -8.39 -9.64
C ILE A 209 -18.84 -7.24 -10.13
N ARG A 210 -19.14 -6.79 -11.36
CA ARG A 210 -18.62 -5.56 -11.95
C ARG A 210 -19.76 -4.54 -12.00
N TYR A 211 -19.52 -3.35 -11.48
CA TYR A 211 -20.56 -2.34 -11.37
C TYR A 211 -20.01 -0.93 -11.49
N VAL A 212 -20.88 0.01 -11.84
CA VAL A 212 -20.63 1.45 -11.93
C VAL A 212 -21.55 2.14 -10.92
N ILE A 213 -21.13 3.26 -10.35
CA ILE A 213 -22.02 4.13 -9.58
C ILE A 213 -22.61 5.15 -10.55
N THR A 214 -23.92 5.09 -10.73
CA THR A 214 -24.69 5.97 -11.62
C THR A 214 -25.45 7.00 -10.80
N CYS A 215 -26.08 7.96 -11.48
CA CYS A 215 -26.98 8.93 -10.83
C CYS A 215 -28.15 8.25 -10.08
N ASN A 216 -28.50 7.02 -10.44
CA ASN A 216 -29.54 6.21 -9.79
C ASN A 216 -28.96 5.12 -8.86
N GLY A 217 -27.70 5.27 -8.45
CA GLY A 217 -27.01 4.37 -7.55
C GLY A 217 -26.18 3.29 -8.27
N PRO A 218 -25.80 2.21 -7.57
CA PRO A 218 -24.97 1.16 -8.16
C PRO A 218 -25.72 0.35 -9.22
N GLU A 219 -25.11 0.21 -10.40
CA GLU A 219 -25.63 -0.58 -11.52
C GLU A 219 -24.59 -1.58 -12.03
N PRO A 220 -25.00 -2.82 -12.32
CA PRO A 220 -24.12 -3.81 -12.93
C PRO A 220 -23.68 -3.34 -14.33
N VAL A 221 -22.45 -3.65 -14.72
CA VAL A 221 -21.95 -3.30 -16.06
C VAL A 221 -22.79 -3.94 -17.17
N ASP A 222 -23.28 -5.16 -16.95
CA ASP A 222 -24.04 -5.92 -17.95
C ASP A 222 -25.51 -5.47 -18.08
N ALA A 223 -26.00 -4.60 -17.19
CA ALA A 223 -27.33 -3.99 -17.27
C ALA A 223 -27.26 -2.54 -16.75
N LEU A 224 -26.41 -1.74 -17.41
CA LEU A 224 -26.24 -0.32 -17.16
C LEU A 224 -27.33 0.45 -17.91
N GLU A 225 -28.12 1.25 -17.19
CA GLU A 225 -29.24 2.03 -17.74
C GLU A 225 -29.03 3.54 -17.56
N SER A 226 -28.35 3.92 -16.48
CA SER A 226 -28.18 5.31 -16.08
C SER A 226 -26.76 5.82 -16.36
N ALA A 227 -26.63 7.14 -16.57
CA ALA A 227 -25.32 7.77 -16.73
C ALA A 227 -24.47 7.66 -15.44
N PRO A 228 -23.13 7.54 -15.54
CA PRO A 228 -22.24 7.54 -14.38
C PRO A 228 -22.39 8.81 -13.53
N ASP A 229 -22.34 8.66 -12.21
CA ASP A 229 -22.28 9.79 -11.29
C ASP A 229 -20.83 10.30 -11.22
N TYR A 230 -20.46 11.22 -12.11
CA TYR A 230 -19.11 11.77 -12.17
C TYR A 230 -18.68 12.46 -10.87
N GLN A 231 -19.63 13.04 -10.12
CA GLN A 231 -19.32 13.68 -8.83
C GLN A 231 -18.87 12.63 -7.81
N HIS A 232 -19.53 11.48 -7.75
CA HIS A 232 -19.06 10.35 -6.94
C HIS A 232 -17.63 9.94 -7.30
N TYR A 233 -17.28 9.86 -8.58
CA TYR A 233 -15.92 9.50 -9.00
C TYR A 233 -14.88 10.57 -8.67
N LEU A 234 -15.22 11.86 -8.77
CA LEU A 234 -14.35 12.94 -8.30
C LEU A 234 -14.07 12.81 -6.80
N GLU A 235 -15.11 12.74 -5.99
CA GLU A 235 -14.99 12.78 -4.53
C GLU A 235 -14.46 11.49 -3.91
N LYS A 236 -14.86 10.34 -4.47
CA LYS A 236 -14.59 9.03 -3.87
C LYS A 236 -13.48 8.28 -4.59
N GLN A 237 -13.07 8.68 -5.80
CA GLN A 237 -12.00 8.02 -6.54
C GLN A 237 -10.78 8.92 -6.80
N LEU A 238 -10.95 10.16 -7.27
CA LEU A 238 -9.82 11.05 -7.57
C LEU A 238 -9.31 11.83 -6.35
N ALA A 239 -10.17 12.56 -5.64
CA ALA A 239 -9.76 13.36 -4.47
C ALA A 239 -9.07 12.55 -3.35
N PRO A 240 -9.46 11.29 -3.07
CA PRO A 240 -8.79 10.51 -2.03
C PRO A 240 -7.47 9.86 -2.46
N ALA A 241 -7.22 9.79 -3.77
CA ALA A 241 -6.10 9.09 -4.40
C ALA A 241 -4.86 9.96 -4.48
#